data_AF-A0A3E0IQZ2-F1
#
_entry.id   AF-A0A3E0IQZ2-F1
#
_cell.length_a   1.000
_cell.length_b   1.000
_cell.length_c   1.000
_cell.angle_alpha   90.00
_cell.angle_beta   90.00
_cell.angle_gamma   90.00
#
_symmetry.space_group_name_H-M   'P 1'
#
loop_
_entity.id
_entity.type
_entity.pdbx_description
1 polymer ?
#
loop_
_entity_poly.entity_id
_entity_poly.type
_entity_poly.pdbx_seq_one_letter_code
_entity_poly.pdbx_strand_id
1 'polypeptide(L)' 'MQTTQRLKSCGEAMGIELLDHIIIGEDDFTSIMSED' A
#
# COMPACT_ATOMS: atom_id res chain seq x y z
N MET A 1 1.36 6.05 6.47
CA MET A 1 -0.10 6.34 6.44
C MET A 1 -0.87 5.29 7.23
N GLN A 2 -1.75 5.70 8.16
CA GLN A 2 -2.50 4.73 9.00
C GLN A 2 -3.38 3.77 8.18
N THR A 3 -3.96 4.23 7.06
CA THR A 3 -4.78 3.37 6.18
C THR A 3 -3.97 2.23 5.58
N THR A 4 -2.78 2.51 5.04
CA THR A 4 -1.86 1.50 4.47
C THR A 4 -1.48 0.45 5.50
N GLN A 5 -1.13 0.89 6.72
CA GLN A 5 -0.77 -0.01 7.82
C GLN A 5 -1.91 -0.95 8.19
N ARG A 6 -3.14 -0.41 8.32
CA ARG A 6 -4.33 -1.23 8.62
C ARG A 6 -4.61 -2.26 7.53
N LEU A 7 -4.53 -1.87 6.25
CA LEU A 7 -4.75 -2.78 5.13
C LEU A 7 -3.68 -3.88 5.07
N LYS A 8 -2.41 -3.53 5.29
CA LYS A 8 -1.31 -4.50 5.37
C LYS A 8 -1.55 -5.52 6.49
N SER A 9 -1.85 -5.07 7.70
CA SER A 9 -2.14 -5.98 8.83
C SER A 9 -3.37 -6.85 8.61
N CYS A 10 -4.43 -6.32 7.97
CA CYS A 10 -5.59 -7.13 7.60
C CYS A 10 -5.23 -8.19 6.56
N GLY A 11 -4.41 -7.84 5.55
CA GLY A 11 -3.93 -8.78 4.54
C GLY A 11 -3.12 -9.92 5.16
N GLU A 12 -2.16 -9.59 6.02
CA GLU A 12 -1.35 -10.57 6.78
C GLU A 12 -2.23 -11.54 7.58
N ALA A 13 -3.26 -11.03 8.27
CA ALA A 13 -4.19 -11.85 9.05
C ALA A 13 -5.06 -12.79 8.18
N MET A 14 -5.32 -12.42 6.92
CA MET A 14 -6.08 -13.23 5.96
C MET A 14 -5.20 -14.11 5.08
N GLY A 15 -3.88 -14.02 5.19
CA GLY A 15 -2.94 -14.69 4.29
C GLY A 15 -2.97 -14.13 2.86
N ILE A 16 -3.34 -12.86 2.70
CA ILE A 16 -3.42 -12.15 1.41
C ILE A 16 -2.48 -10.95 1.46
N GLU A 17 -1.43 -10.96 0.66
CA GLU A 17 -0.43 -9.89 0.66
C GLU A 17 -0.94 -8.60 0.00
N LEU A 18 -0.70 -7.46 0.64
CA LEU A 18 -0.88 -6.14 0.03
C LEU A 18 0.39 -5.80 -0.76
N LEU A 19 0.33 -5.91 -2.09
CA LEU A 19 1.48 -5.73 -2.96
C LEU A 19 2.00 -4.29 -2.98
N ASP A 20 1.10 -3.30 -3.08
CA ASP A 20 1.46 -1.88 -3.07
C ASP A 20 0.27 -0.99 -2.71
N HIS A 21 0.55 0.26 -2.33
CA HIS A 21 -0.41 1.34 -2.27
C HIS A 21 0.09 2.47 -3.17
N ILE A 22 -0.55 2.63 -4.33
CA ILE A 22 -0.17 3.62 -5.33
C ILE A 22 -1.07 4.85 -5.22
N ILE A 23 -0.45 6.03 -5.13
CA ILE A 23 -1.13 7.33 -5.28
C ILE A 23 -0.89 7.81 -6.71
N ILE A 24 -1.95 8.12 -7.45
CA ILE A 24 -1.87 8.55 -8.86
C ILE A 24 -2.18 10.06 -8.94
N GLY A 25 -1.35 10.79 -9.69
CA GLY A 25 -1.46 12.22 -9.95
C GLY A 25 -1.52 12.54 -11.44
N GLU A 26 -1.19 13.78 -11.81
CA GLU A 26 -1.15 14.22 -13.21
C GLU A 26 0.09 13.65 -13.91
N ASP A 27 -0.14 12.72 -14.84
CA ASP A 27 0.88 11.97 -15.60
C ASP A 27 1.98 11.26 -14.77
N ASP A 28 1.75 11.06 -13.47
CA ASP A 28 2.72 10.44 -12.55
C ASP A 28 2.06 9.61 -11.44
N PHE A 29 2.85 8.79 -10.74
CA PHE A 29 2.42 8.04 -9.57
C PHE A 29 3.51 7.96 -8.50
N THR A 30 3.08 7.82 -7.25
CA THR A 30 3.94 7.52 -6.11
C THR A 30 3.54 6.18 -5.54
N SER A 31 4.47 5.22 -5.54
CA SER A 31 4.31 3.96 -4.80
C SER A 31 4.72 4.19 -3.35
N ILE A 32 3.85 3.82 -2.43
CA ILE A 32 4.09 3.98 -0.99
C ILE A 32 5.01 2.87 -0.46
N MET A 33 5.08 1.71 -1.12
CA MET A 33 5.91 0.58 -0.67
C MET A 33 7.32 0.58 -1.29
N SER A 34 7.60 1.42 -2.29
CA SER A 34 8.91 1.49 -2.94
C SER A 34 9.93 2.40 -2.23
N GLU A 35 9.52 3.10 -1.17
CA GLU A 35 10.38 4.00 -0.39
C GLU A 35 10.85 3.40 0.96
N ASP A 36 10.55 2.11 1.21
CA ASP A 36 11.03 1.35 2.39
C ASP A 36 12.26 0.46 2.07
#